data_AF-W2TVF6-F1
#
_entry.id   AF-W2TVF6-F1
#
_cell.length_a   1.000
_cell.length_b   1.000
_cell.length_c   1.000
_cell.angle_alpha   90.00
_cell.angle_beta   90.00
_cell.angle_gamma   90.00
#
_symmetry.space_group_name_H-M   'P 1'
#
loop_
_entity.id
_entity.type
_entity.pdbx_description
1 polymer ?
#
loop_
_entity_poly.entity_id
_entity_poly.type
_entity_poly.pdbx_seq_one_letter_code
_entity_poly.pdbx_strand_id
1 'polypeptide(L)'
;MVHLKAAAVKVDAKDVSPAWKVLQMKLKEQQEAMESKGKGEDSDPTAAVLKGSRSRKRKRKEAFGNAGNNDEPKAKKDDDVPVVLHDRSIGEPTPLIALDCEYVGGGMDGSEDLLARVSIVNQEGKIVYDKYVKPRERVT
;
A
#
# COMPACT_ATOMS: atom_id res chain seq x y z
N MET A 1 -7.03 -36.99 5.78
CA MET A 1 -6.45 -35.67 6.14
C MET A 1 -5.41 -35.31 5.08
N VAL A 2 -5.84 -34.62 4.01
CA VAL A 2 -4.94 -34.24 2.90
C VAL A 2 -4.21 -32.95 3.24
N HIS A 3 -2.89 -33.05 3.41
CA HIS A 3 -2.02 -31.89 3.59
C HIS A 3 -1.73 -31.29 2.20
N LEU A 4 -2.43 -30.21 1.82
CA LEU A 4 -1.99 -29.40 0.69
C LEU A 4 -0.72 -28.65 1.10
N LYS A 5 0.43 -29.11 0.60
CA LYS A 5 1.67 -28.32 0.60
C LYS A 5 1.49 -27.20 -0.43
N ALA A 6 1.33 -25.96 0.03
CA ALA A 6 1.46 -24.79 -0.83
C ALA A 6 2.92 -24.69 -1.28
N ALA A 7 3.21 -25.14 -2.50
CA ALA A 7 4.51 -24.94 -3.11
C ALA A 7 4.68 -23.44 -3.42
N ALA A 8 5.78 -22.84 -2.99
CA ALA A 8 6.13 -21.50 -3.41
C ALA A 8 6.31 -21.51 -4.94
N VAL A 9 5.37 -20.91 -5.66
CA VAL A 9 5.47 -20.72 -7.11
C VAL A 9 6.67 -19.81 -7.34
N LYS A 10 7.73 -20.36 -7.95
CA LYS A 10 8.88 -19.57 -8.39
C LYS A 10 8.39 -18.73 -9.58
N VAL A 11 8.29 -17.43 -9.38
CA VAL A 11 7.95 -16.49 -10.46
C VAL A 11 9.23 -16.18 -11.22
N ASP A 12 9.27 -16.51 -12.51
CA ASP A 12 10.42 -16.21 -13.35
C ASP A 12 10.57 -14.69 -13.54
N ALA A 13 11.81 -14.19 -13.45
CA ALA A 13 12.09 -12.76 -13.54
C ALA A 13 11.70 -12.13 -14.89
N LYS A 14 11.41 -12.95 -15.91
CA LYS A 14 10.90 -12.52 -17.22
C LYS A 14 9.41 -12.20 -17.19
N ASP A 15 8.65 -12.87 -16.33
CA ASP A 15 7.19 -12.72 -16.20
C ASP A 15 6.81 -11.57 -15.26
N VAL A 16 7.81 -11.02 -14.57
CA VAL A 16 7.66 -9.87 -13.69
C VAL A 16 7.56 -8.59 -14.50
N SER A 17 6.49 -7.84 -14.28
CA SER A 17 6.20 -6.60 -15.02
C SER A 17 7.37 -5.59 -14.90
N PRO A 18 7.65 -4.83 -15.97
CA PRO A 18 8.69 -3.79 -15.93
C PRO A 18 8.48 -2.76 -14.80
N ALA A 19 7.21 -2.42 -14.51
CA ALA A 19 6.86 -1.50 -13.44
C ALA A 19 7.30 -2.01 -12.05
N TRP A 20 7.15 -3.31 -11.79
CA TRP A 20 7.59 -3.91 -10.53
C TRP A 20 9.12 -3.86 -10.38
N LYS A 21 9.88 -4.09 -11.45
CA LYS A 21 11.35 -4.00 -11.42
C LYS A 21 11.81 -2.58 -11.08
N VAL A 22 11.16 -1.56 -11.65
CA VAL A 22 11.42 -0.15 -11.33
C VAL A 22 11.10 0.16 -9.87
N LEU A 23 9.99 -0.39 -9.34
CA LEU A 23 9.63 -0.22 -7.95
C LEU A 23 10.67 -0.85 -7.01
N GLN A 24 11.13 -2.06 -7.30
CA GLN A 24 12.18 -2.73 -6.52
C GLN A 24 13.47 -1.91 -6.48
N MET A 25 13.91 -1.35 -7.62
CA MET A 25 15.07 -0.46 -7.66
C MET A 25 14.88 0.77 -6.77
N LYS A 26 13.72 1.44 -6.84
CA LYS A 26 13.41 2.61 -6.01
C LYS A 26 13.35 2.28 -4.52
N LEU A 27 12.83 1.11 -4.16
CA LEU A 27 12.76 0.67 -2.75
C LEU A 27 14.17 0.39 -2.21
N LYS A 28 15.03 -0.25 -3.00
CA LYS A 28 16.44 -0.49 -2.64
C LYS A 28 17.20 0.82 -2.45
N GLU A 29 17.02 1.79 -3.36
CA GLU A 29 17.60 3.13 -3.24
C GLU A 29 17.12 3.84 -1.95
N GLN A 30 15.85 3.72 -1.59
CA GLN A 30 15.30 4.30 -0.35
C GLN A 30 15.87 3.66 0.92
N GLN A 31 16.10 2.34 0.91
CA GLN A 31 16.73 1.62 2.02
C GLN A 31 18.20 2.05 2.19
N GLU A 32 18.97 2.08 1.10
CA GLU A 32 20.38 2.52 1.10
C GLU A 32 20.53 4.00 1.53
N ALA A 33 19.58 4.86 1.13
CA ALA A 33 19.53 6.26 1.56
C ALA A 33 19.17 6.44 3.04
N MET A 34 18.48 5.47 3.64
CA MET A 34 18.13 5.47 5.06
C MET A 34 19.27 4.91 5.92
N GLU A 35 19.98 3.89 5.43
CA GLU A 35 21.16 3.30 6.08
C GLU A 35 22.38 4.24 6.05
N SER A 36 22.60 4.98 4.96
CA SER A 36 23.70 5.96 4.86
C SER A 36 23.54 7.19 5.76
N LYS A 37 22.34 7.45 6.29
CA LYS A 37 22.09 8.49 7.31
C LYS A 37 22.30 8.02 8.75
N GLY A 38 22.58 6.73 8.99
CA GLY A 38 22.70 6.14 10.32
C GLY A 38 24.13 6.00 10.88
N LYS A 39 25.18 6.47 10.18
CA LYS A 39 26.57 6.42 10.66
C LYS A 39 27.04 7.81 11.09
N GLY A 40 26.77 8.19 12.33
CA GLY A 40 27.31 9.37 12.98
C GLY A 40 26.90 9.48 14.45
N GLU A 41 27.88 9.28 15.34
CA GLU A 41 27.97 9.69 16.75
C GLU A 41 27.31 8.82 17.84
N ASP A 42 28.18 8.03 18.50
CA ASP A 42 28.02 7.57 19.88
C ASP A 42 28.00 8.78 20.84
N SER A 43 26.85 9.07 21.48
CA SER A 43 26.80 9.73 22.78
C SER A 43 25.44 9.53 23.48
N ASP A 44 25.53 9.15 24.76
CA ASP A 44 24.55 9.13 25.87
C ASP A 44 23.05 9.46 25.60
N PRO A 45 22.09 8.61 26.04
CA PRO A 45 20.67 8.87 25.85
C PRO A 45 20.13 9.76 26.98
N THR A 46 20.34 11.06 26.89
CA THR A 46 19.50 12.02 27.61
C THR A 46 19.03 13.14 26.67
N ALA A 47 17.71 13.31 26.62
CA ALA A 47 17.00 14.41 25.96
C ALA A 47 17.05 14.49 24.41
N ALA A 48 16.30 13.63 23.72
CA ALA A 48 15.88 13.90 22.33
C ALA A 48 14.46 13.38 22.04
N VAL A 49 13.50 13.73 22.91
CA VAL A 49 12.08 13.73 22.53
C VAL A 49 11.89 14.91 21.57
N LEU A 50 11.11 14.71 20.50
CA LEU A 50 10.70 15.69 19.49
C LEU A 50 11.74 16.02 18.39
N LYS A 51 11.77 15.25 17.29
CA LYS A 51 11.96 15.74 15.88
C LYS A 51 12.08 14.57 14.89
N GLY A 52 10.96 13.99 14.47
CA GLY A 52 10.96 12.95 13.41
C GLY A 52 9.82 13.03 12.38
N SER A 53 8.77 13.81 12.62
CA SER A 53 7.53 13.74 11.82
C SER A 53 7.45 14.70 10.63
N ARG A 54 8.48 15.53 10.37
CA ARG A 54 8.38 16.66 9.42
C ARG A 54 8.74 16.33 7.96
N SER A 55 9.29 15.16 7.66
CA SER A 55 9.83 14.89 6.31
C SER A 55 8.79 14.39 5.30
N ARG A 56 7.85 13.51 5.70
CA ARG A 56 6.85 12.95 4.75
C ARG A 56 5.82 13.96 4.26
N LYS A 57 5.58 15.04 5.02
CA LYS A 57 4.60 16.07 4.66
C LYS A 57 5.05 16.98 3.51
N ARG A 58 6.36 17.09 3.25
CA ARG A 58 6.90 17.92 2.15
C ARG A 58 6.80 17.24 0.79
N LYS A 59 7.02 15.92 0.71
CA LYS A 59 7.04 15.22 -0.59
C LYS A 59 5.67 15.09 -1.26
N ARG A 60 4.56 15.06 -0.49
CA ARG A 60 3.20 15.14 -1.05
C ARG A 60 2.88 16.52 -1.64
N LYS A 61 3.54 17.58 -1.16
CA LYS A 61 3.29 18.96 -1.60
C LYS A 61 3.95 19.28 -2.95
N GLU A 62 5.01 18.57 -3.32
CA GLU A 62 5.72 18.76 -4.59
C GLU A 62 5.06 18.05 -5.78
N ALA A 63 4.22 17.03 -5.53
CA ALA A 63 3.47 16.33 -6.58
C ALA A 63 2.20 17.08 -7.06
N PHE A 64 1.75 18.09 -6.30
CA PHE A 64 0.63 18.98 -6.67
C PHE A 64 1.17 20.39 -6.87
N GLY A 65 1.84 20.60 -8.01
CA GLY A 65 2.36 21.90 -8.39
C GLY A 65 1.28 22.99 -8.46
N ASN A 66 1.59 24.10 -7.79
CA ASN A 66 1.12 25.48 -7.96
C ASN A 66 0.05 25.74 -9.04
N ALA A 67 -1.23 25.66 -8.68
CA ALA A 67 -2.32 26.28 -9.44
C ALA A 67 -2.59 27.68 -8.85
N GLY A 68 -2.36 28.71 -9.67
CA GLY A 68 -2.66 30.10 -9.31
C GLY A 68 -4.15 30.29 -9.05
N ASN A 69 -4.45 31.14 -8.06
CA ASN A 69 -5.79 31.41 -7.56
C ASN A 69 -6.67 32.09 -8.64
N ASN A 70 -7.83 31.47 -8.93
CA ASN A 70 -9.15 32.06 -9.27
C ASN A 70 -10.02 31.20 -10.21
N ASP A 71 -9.91 29.86 -10.14
CA ASP A 71 -11.02 28.99 -10.51
C ASP A 71 -11.48 28.26 -9.26
N GLU A 72 -12.57 28.74 -8.65
CA GLU A 72 -13.26 28.03 -7.60
C GLU A 72 -13.72 26.69 -8.19
N PRO A 73 -13.18 25.54 -7.76
CA PRO A 73 -13.65 24.27 -8.27
C PRO A 73 -15.04 24.08 -7.70
N LYS A 74 -16.07 24.39 -8.51
CA LYS A 74 -17.45 24.03 -8.18
C LYS A 74 -17.44 22.57 -7.77
N ALA A 75 -17.80 22.31 -6.52
CA ALA A 75 -17.96 20.97 -5.99
C ALA A 75 -18.80 20.19 -7.01
N LYS A 76 -18.15 19.28 -7.75
CA LYS A 76 -18.90 18.28 -8.48
C LYS A 76 -19.68 17.58 -7.39
N LYS A 77 -21.02 17.68 -7.47
CA LYS A 77 -21.91 16.92 -6.61
C LYS A 77 -21.34 15.50 -6.60
N ASP A 78 -21.09 14.98 -5.41
CA ASP A 78 -20.70 13.59 -5.23
C ASP A 78 -21.84 12.78 -5.86
N ASP A 79 -21.66 12.37 -7.11
CA ASP A 79 -22.34 11.21 -7.63
C ASP A 79 -21.73 10.06 -6.82
N ASP A 80 -22.24 9.85 -5.60
CA ASP A 80 -22.17 8.58 -4.90
C ASP A 80 -22.84 7.59 -5.85
N VAL A 81 -22.08 7.14 -6.85
CA VAL A 81 -22.47 6.02 -7.69
C VAL A 81 -22.53 4.88 -6.69
N PRO A 82 -23.73 4.38 -6.37
CA PRO A 82 -23.81 3.30 -5.42
C PRO A 82 -23.14 2.12 -6.14
N VAL A 83 -21.93 1.75 -5.68
CA VAL A 83 -21.26 0.55 -6.14
C VAL A 83 -22.01 -0.61 -5.49
N VAL A 84 -23.22 -0.85 -5.98
CA VAL A 84 -24.01 -1.99 -5.58
C VAL A 84 -23.44 -3.17 -6.35
N LEU A 85 -22.45 -3.82 -5.77
CA LEU A 85 -22.01 -5.15 -6.15
C LEU A 85 -23.16 -6.12 -5.80
N HIS A 86 -24.18 -6.13 -6.66
CA HIS A 86 -25.32 -7.05 -6.58
C HIS A 86 -24.88 -8.49 -6.84
N ASP A 87 -23.76 -8.67 -7.54
CA ASP A 87 -23.23 -9.97 -7.88
C ASP A 87 -21.93 -10.23 -7.11
N ARG A 88 -22.01 -11.15 -6.14
CA ARG A 88 -20.85 -11.71 -5.43
C ARG A 88 -20.31 -12.98 -6.10
N SER A 89 -20.71 -13.25 -7.34
CA SER A 89 -20.18 -14.37 -8.10
C SER A 89 -18.68 -14.23 -8.27
N ILE A 90 -18.00 -15.37 -8.14
CA ILE A 90 -16.57 -15.45 -8.39
C ILE A 90 -16.39 -15.48 -9.90
N GLY A 91 -15.66 -14.50 -10.43
CA GLY A 91 -15.30 -14.41 -11.84
C GLY A 91 -13.94 -15.04 -12.13
N GLU A 92 -13.73 -15.41 -13.40
CA GLU A 92 -12.42 -15.86 -13.87
C GLU A 92 -11.44 -14.68 -14.02
N PRO A 93 -10.13 -14.89 -13.76
CA PRO A 93 -9.11 -13.87 -13.95
C PRO A 93 -8.98 -13.44 -15.42
N THR A 94 -8.87 -12.13 -15.65
CA THR A 94 -8.54 -11.53 -16.96
C THR A 94 -7.12 -10.97 -16.97
N PRO A 95 -6.53 -10.66 -18.14
CA PRO A 95 -5.19 -10.04 -18.21
C PRO A 95 -5.07 -8.69 -17.49
N LEU A 96 -6.17 -7.92 -17.41
CA LEU A 96 -6.28 -6.73 -16.57
C LEU A 96 -7.04 -7.07 -15.30
N ILE A 97 -6.50 -6.64 -14.15
CA ILE A 97 -7.14 -6.76 -12.84
C ILE A 97 -7.01 -5.44 -12.10
N ALA A 98 -7.97 -5.16 -11.23
CA ALA A 98 -7.84 -4.11 -10.22
C ALA A 98 -7.61 -4.77 -8.85
N LEU A 99 -6.78 -4.12 -8.04
CA LEU A 99 -6.41 -4.57 -6.71
C LEU A 99 -6.60 -3.42 -5.73
N ASP A 100 -7.26 -3.73 -4.63
CA ASP A 100 -7.42 -2.83 -3.50
C ASP A 100 -7.10 -3.57 -2.19
N CYS A 101 -6.55 -2.83 -1.22
CA CYS A 101 -6.07 -3.38 0.04
C CYS A 101 -6.46 -2.47 1.20
N GLU A 102 -7.03 -3.09 2.23
CA GLU A 102 -7.38 -2.41 3.47
C GLU A 102 -6.36 -2.75 4.56
N TYR A 103 -5.97 -1.74 5.33
CA TYR A 103 -4.99 -1.86 6.41
C TYR A 103 -5.61 -1.41 7.74
N VAL A 104 -5.09 -1.96 8.83
CA VAL A 104 -5.46 -1.60 10.20
C VAL A 104 -4.21 -1.34 11.03
N GLY A 105 -4.32 -0.48 12.04
CA GLY A 105 -3.25 -0.23 12.99
C GLY A 105 -2.93 -1.46 13.84
N GLY A 106 -1.65 -1.76 13.98
CA GLY A 106 -1.11 -2.79 14.85
C GLY A 106 0.09 -2.29 15.66
N GLY A 107 0.61 -3.17 16.51
CA GLY A 107 1.66 -2.81 17.47
C GLY A 107 1.12 -2.08 18.69
N MET A 108 2.00 -1.81 19.65
CA MET A 108 1.63 -1.29 20.98
C MET A 108 0.92 0.06 20.97
N ASP A 109 1.12 0.84 19.91
CA ASP A 109 0.59 2.19 19.71
C ASP A 109 -0.12 2.38 18.34
N GLY A 110 -0.38 1.29 17.60
CA GLY A 110 -0.96 1.39 16.26
C GLY A 110 0.03 1.92 15.21
N SER A 111 1.34 1.90 15.48
CA SER A 111 2.37 2.45 14.57
C SER A 111 2.63 1.59 13.34
N GLU A 112 2.14 0.35 13.32
CA GLU A 112 2.32 -0.56 12.19
C GLU A 112 1.04 -0.70 11.35
N ASP A 113 1.19 -0.65 10.03
CA ASP A 113 0.08 -0.91 9.10
C ASP A 113 -0.01 -2.43 8.82
N LEU A 114 -0.99 -3.10 9.42
CA LEU A 114 -1.26 -4.51 9.21
C LEU A 114 -2.31 -4.70 8.11
N LEU A 115 -2.02 -5.56 7.13
CA LEU A 115 -2.96 -5.89 6.07
C LEU A 115 -4.20 -6.62 6.64
N ALA A 116 -5.39 -6.09 6.36
CA ALA A 116 -6.66 -6.60 6.87
C ALA A 116 -7.50 -7.29 5.80
N ARG A 117 -7.57 -6.74 4.58
CA ARG A 117 -8.32 -7.32 3.46
C ARG A 117 -7.60 -7.09 2.15
N VAL A 118 -7.73 -8.05 1.24
CA VAL A 118 -7.32 -7.91 -0.16
C VAL A 118 -8.52 -8.21 -1.03
N SER A 119 -8.82 -7.29 -1.94
CA SER A 119 -9.88 -7.42 -2.93
C SER A 119 -9.29 -7.27 -4.32
N ILE A 120 -9.55 -8.26 -5.18
CA ILE A 120 -9.10 -8.33 -6.57
C ILE A 120 -10.32 -8.57 -7.45
N VAL A 121 -10.49 -7.70 -8.44
CA VAL A 121 -11.57 -7.81 -9.44
C VAL A 121 -10.99 -7.87 -10.84
N ASN A 122 -11.70 -8.55 -11.73
CA ASN A 122 -11.36 -8.59 -13.14
C ASN A 122 -11.87 -7.34 -13.87
N GLN A 123 -11.58 -7.22 -15.17
CA GLN A 123 -11.98 -6.06 -15.98
C GLN A 123 -13.51 -5.90 -16.11
N GLU A 124 -14.27 -6.97 -15.92
CA GLU A 124 -15.74 -6.96 -15.93
C GLU A 124 -16.34 -6.51 -14.58
N GLY A 125 -15.49 -6.26 -13.56
CA GLY A 125 -15.92 -5.92 -12.21
C GLY A 125 -16.34 -7.12 -11.36
N LYS A 126 -16.06 -8.36 -11.81
CA LYS A 126 -16.35 -9.58 -11.03
C LYS A 126 -15.24 -9.85 -10.02
N ILE A 127 -15.63 -10.38 -8.86
CA ILE A 127 -14.70 -10.70 -7.78
C ILE A 127 -13.88 -11.93 -8.18
N VAL A 128 -12.57 -11.78 -8.28
CA VAL A 128 -11.65 -12.92 -8.47
C VAL A 128 -11.17 -13.45 -7.12
N TYR A 129 -10.89 -12.52 -6.21
CA TYR A 129 -10.44 -12.84 -4.85
C TYR A 129 -10.84 -11.74 -3.89
N ASP A 130 -11.57 -12.07 -2.83
CA ASP A 130 -11.88 -11.13 -1.76
C ASP A 130 -11.81 -11.86 -0.42
N LYS A 131 -10.75 -11.61 0.36
CA LYS A 131 -10.52 -12.30 1.63
C LYS A 131 -9.92 -11.40 2.69
N TYR A 132 -10.35 -11.66 3.92
CA TYR A 132 -9.69 -11.15 5.12
C TYR A 132 -8.35 -11.87 5.35
N VAL A 133 -7.38 -11.11 5.82
CA VAL A 133 -6.03 -11.58 6.14
C VAL A 133 -5.92 -11.74 7.65
N LYS A 134 -5.32 -12.85 8.10
CA LYS A 134 -5.02 -13.03 9.52
C LYS A 134 -3.88 -12.08 9.91
N PRO A 135 -4.10 -11.12 10.84
CA PRO A 135 -3.03 -10.22 11.27
C PRO A 135 -1.89 -10.98 11.92
N ARG A 136 -0.66 -10.47 11.75
CA ARG A 136 0.54 -11.03 12.38
C ARG A 136 0.62 -10.73 13.88
N GLU A 137 0.05 -9.59 14.27
CA GLU A 137 0.00 -9.11 15.64
C GLU A 137 -1.42 -8.68 16.01
N ARG A 138 -1.63 -8.31 17.27
CA ARG A 138 -2.93 -7.79 17.73
C ARG A 138 -3.19 -6.44 17.05
N VAL A 139 -4.39 -6.30 16.51
CA VAL A 139 -4.91 -5.02 16.00
C VAL A 139 -5.22 -4.12 17.19
N THR A 140 -4.84 -2.84 17.10
CA THR A 140 -4.90 -1.86 18.20
C THR A 140 -5.88 -0.74 17.91
#